data_AF-A0AA39Z2T1-F1
#
_entry.id   AF-A0AA39Z2T1-F1
#
_cell.length_a   1.000
_cell.length_b   1.000
_cell.length_c   1.000
_cell.angle_alpha   90.00
_cell.angle_beta   90.00
_cell.angle_gamma   90.00
#
_symmetry.space_group_name_H-M   'P 1'
#
loop_
_entity.id
_entity.type
_entity.pdbx_description
1 polymer ?
#
loop_
_entity_poly.entity_id
_entity_poly.type
_entity_poly.pdbx_seq_one_letter_code
_entity_poly.pdbx_strand_id
1 'polypeptide(L)'
;MAVYDLGNVAEAPEGSQVYSTRSLYHYSSTFWALNYDATVNSVNYGHFADWNHVGFDHGDRTINWVGFAGEQRRLGLQREQPWVHTLLPENHQPYEFSMDGRYGGLSGELSVLIALIAFSIRPEWLFHGLSNCMRQGQWGGHQHRHGRIDGRGMVVKVYTMPGMSTAQELREFEATRIFPA
;
A
#
# COMPACT_ATOMS: atom_id res chain seq x y z
N MET A 1 -10.15 -1.07 -14.64
CA MET A 1 -10.36 0.34 -14.21
C MET A 1 -10.82 0.30 -12.76
N ALA A 2 -9.97 0.63 -11.79
CA ALA A 2 -10.36 0.63 -10.39
C ALA A 2 -11.05 1.96 -10.08
N VAL A 3 -12.33 1.91 -9.72
CA VAL A 3 -13.07 3.06 -9.19
C VAL A 3 -12.81 3.09 -7.70
N TYR A 4 -12.11 4.11 -7.22
CA TYR A 4 -11.91 4.35 -5.80
C TYR A 4 -13.05 5.23 -5.30
N ASP A 5 -14.12 4.61 -4.78
CA ASP A 5 -15.11 5.34 -4.01
C ASP A 5 -14.61 5.47 -2.57
N LEU A 6 -14.11 6.66 -2.25
CA LEU A 6 -13.52 7.00 -0.95
C LEU A 6 -14.41 7.97 -0.16
N GLY A 7 -15.69 8.07 -0.54
CA GLY A 7 -16.72 8.69 0.30
C GLY A 7 -17.03 7.81 1.51
N ASN A 8 -17.73 8.37 2.50
CA ASN A 8 -18.41 7.64 3.57
C ASN A 8 -19.50 6.70 3.00
N VAL A 9 -19.16 5.79 2.10
CA VAL A 9 -20.05 4.73 1.67
C VAL A 9 -19.99 3.70 2.79
N ALA A 10 -21.01 3.73 3.65
CA ALA A 10 -21.15 2.75 4.72
C ALA A 10 -21.16 1.31 4.17
N GLU A 11 -21.45 1.13 2.86
CA GLU A 11 -21.63 -0.16 2.21
C GLU A 11 -21.04 -0.17 0.80
N ALA A 12 -20.20 -1.16 0.48
CA ALA A 12 -19.70 -1.34 -0.88
C ALA A 12 -20.86 -1.60 -1.87
N PRO A 13 -20.66 -1.35 -3.18
CA PRO A 13 -21.70 -1.61 -4.19
C PRO A 13 -22.31 -3.01 -4.08
N GLU A 14 -23.60 -3.14 -4.38
CA GLU A 14 -24.31 -4.41 -4.26
C GLU A 14 -23.62 -5.50 -5.10
N GLY A 15 -23.39 -6.66 -4.50
CA GLY A 15 -22.68 -7.79 -5.10
C GLY A 15 -21.16 -7.75 -4.95
N SER A 16 -20.58 -6.66 -4.43
CA SER A 16 -19.16 -6.60 -4.08
C SER A 16 -18.79 -7.60 -3.00
N GLN A 17 -17.58 -8.17 -3.11
CA GLN A 17 -17.00 -9.06 -2.11
C GLN A 17 -15.72 -8.43 -1.57
N VAL A 18 -15.48 -8.57 -0.26
CA VAL A 18 -14.21 -8.15 0.34
C VAL A 18 -13.09 -9.01 -0.25
N TYR A 19 -12.14 -8.36 -0.91
CA TYR A 19 -10.94 -9.00 -1.44
C TYR A 19 -9.83 -9.04 -0.39
N SER A 20 -9.57 -7.91 0.28
CA SER A 20 -8.63 -7.86 1.41
C SER A 20 -9.04 -6.79 2.42
N THR A 21 -8.65 -6.99 3.68
CA THR A 21 -8.78 -6.00 4.76
C THR A 21 -7.46 -5.93 5.51
N ARG A 22 -6.95 -4.72 5.74
CA ARG A 22 -5.76 -4.49 6.55
C ARG A 22 -5.94 -3.30 7.47
N SER A 23 -5.50 -3.44 8.71
CA SER A 23 -5.29 -2.31 9.60
C SER A 23 -3.82 -1.95 9.58
N LEU A 24 -3.49 -0.69 9.36
CA LEU A 24 -2.10 -0.22 9.33
C LEU A 24 -1.94 0.99 10.24
N TYR A 25 -0.76 1.14 10.84
CA TYR A 25 -0.37 2.39 11.48
C TYR A 25 1.10 2.72 11.24
N HIS A 26 1.39 4.02 11.28
CA HIS A 26 2.74 4.55 11.16
C HIS A 26 3.25 5.02 12.52
N TYR A 27 4.45 4.59 12.91
CA TYR A 27 5.12 5.05 14.13
C TYR A 27 6.64 4.94 14.00
N SER A 28 7.37 6.00 14.36
CA SER A 28 8.84 6.01 14.36
C SER A 28 9.43 5.57 13.01
N SER A 29 8.94 6.21 11.94
CA SER A 29 9.29 5.91 10.54
C SER A 29 8.93 4.49 10.10
N THR A 30 8.15 3.73 10.88
CA THR A 30 7.85 2.33 10.57
C THR A 30 6.37 2.14 10.32
N PHE A 31 6.07 1.32 9.32
CA PHE A 31 4.70 0.89 9.06
C PHE A 31 4.47 -0.49 9.67
N TRP A 32 3.35 -0.60 10.36
CA TRP A 32 2.89 -1.82 11.00
C TRP A 32 1.53 -2.18 10.44
N ALA A 33 1.24 -3.48 10.34
CA ALA A 33 0.01 -3.96 9.75
C ALA A 33 -0.56 -5.21 10.46
N LEU A 34 -1.88 -5.34 10.39
CA LEU A 34 -2.67 -6.53 10.70
C LEU A 34 -3.40 -6.99 9.44
N ASN A 35 -3.66 -8.29 9.34
CA ASN A 35 -4.47 -8.89 8.29
C ASN A 35 -5.99 -8.87 8.59
N TYR A 36 -6.44 -8.06 9.55
CA TYR A 36 -7.84 -7.89 9.92
C TYR A 36 -8.16 -6.45 10.34
N ASP A 37 -9.46 -6.16 10.52
CA ASP A 37 -9.98 -4.87 10.99
C ASP A 37 -9.84 -4.73 12.51
N ALA A 38 -8.94 -3.84 12.96
CA ALA A 38 -8.63 -3.57 14.35
C ALA A 38 -9.71 -2.75 15.07
N THR A 39 -10.68 -2.19 14.33
CA THR A 39 -11.84 -1.50 14.91
C THR A 39 -12.94 -2.48 15.33
N VAL A 40 -12.90 -3.71 14.79
CA VAL A 40 -13.86 -4.79 15.09
C VAL A 40 -13.26 -5.82 16.03
N ASN A 41 -11.99 -6.18 15.83
CA ASN A 41 -11.29 -7.18 16.65
C ASN A 41 -10.23 -6.49 17.50
N SER A 42 -10.31 -6.65 18.82
CA SER A 42 -9.26 -6.15 19.72
C SER A 42 -7.95 -6.88 19.49
N VAL A 43 -6.87 -6.10 19.37
CA VAL A 43 -5.49 -6.60 19.41
C VAL A 43 -5.23 -7.16 20.83
N ASN A 44 -4.49 -8.27 20.96
CA ASN A 44 -3.99 -8.81 22.24
C ASN A 44 -4.92 -9.71 23.12
N TYR A 45 -5.66 -10.65 22.53
CA TYR A 45 -6.28 -11.78 23.29
C TYR A 45 -5.52 -13.12 23.20
N GLY A 46 -4.23 -13.08 22.87
CA GLY A 46 -3.29 -14.06 23.42
C GLY A 46 -2.81 -15.17 22.50
N HIS A 47 -2.23 -14.84 21.34
CA HIS A 47 -1.11 -15.63 20.78
C HIS A 47 -0.21 -14.73 19.92
N PHE A 48 0.82 -14.14 20.55
CA PHE A 48 1.92 -13.38 19.93
C PHE A 48 1.57 -11.99 19.36
N ALA A 49 2.62 -11.19 19.15
CA ALA A 49 2.59 -9.84 18.61
C ALA A 49 1.83 -9.76 17.26
N ASP A 50 0.55 -9.40 17.31
CA ASP A 50 -0.32 -9.34 16.12
C ASP A 50 0.24 -8.39 15.03
N TRP A 51 0.93 -7.32 15.47
CA TRP A 51 1.49 -6.33 14.58
C TRP A 51 2.74 -6.84 13.86
N ASN A 52 2.62 -6.93 12.54
CA ASN A 52 3.71 -7.25 11.65
C ASN A 52 4.26 -5.98 11.02
N HIS A 53 5.55 -5.96 10.71
CA HIS A 53 6.11 -4.88 9.92
C HIS A 53 5.64 -5.01 8.47
N VAL A 54 5.21 -3.90 7.87
CA VAL A 54 5.15 -3.84 6.40
C VAL A 54 6.58 -3.98 5.88
N GLY A 55 6.76 -4.91 4.97
CA GLY A 55 8.06 -5.29 4.44
C GLY A 55 8.01 -5.57 2.96
N PHE A 56 9.17 -5.92 2.42
CA PHE A 56 9.41 -6.13 1.01
C PHE A 56 10.01 -7.51 0.78
N ASP A 57 9.64 -8.12 -0.34
CA ASP A 57 10.31 -9.29 -0.88
C ASP A 57 10.97 -8.89 -2.19
N HIS A 58 12.28 -9.12 -2.31
CA HIS A 58 13.07 -8.56 -3.42
C HIS A 58 12.92 -9.36 -4.72
N GLY A 59 12.27 -10.53 -4.70
CA GLY A 59 12.00 -11.35 -5.89
C GLY A 59 13.24 -11.59 -6.75
N ASP A 60 13.09 -11.41 -8.07
CA ASP A 60 14.19 -11.47 -9.06
C ASP A 60 15.01 -10.17 -9.16
N ARG A 61 14.79 -9.24 -8.23
CA ARG A 61 15.37 -7.89 -8.12
C ARG A 61 14.88 -6.88 -9.16
N THR A 62 14.07 -7.27 -10.14
CA THR A 62 13.55 -6.32 -11.15
C THR A 62 12.32 -5.58 -10.64
N ILE A 63 11.47 -6.24 -9.85
CA ILE A 63 10.28 -5.68 -9.22
C ILE A 63 10.26 -6.18 -7.77
N ASN A 64 10.19 -5.25 -6.82
CA ASN A 64 9.99 -5.59 -5.41
C ASN A 64 8.51 -5.85 -5.15
N TRP A 65 8.20 -6.79 -4.28
CA TRP A 65 6.86 -7.01 -3.75
C TRP A 65 6.74 -6.36 -2.37
N VAL A 66 5.64 -5.67 -2.06
CA VAL A 66 5.35 -5.18 -0.70
C VAL A 66 4.15 -5.89 -0.09
N GLY A 67 4.27 -6.21 1.20
CA GLY A 67 3.20 -6.86 1.94
C GLY A 67 3.23 -6.57 3.44
N PHE A 68 2.16 -6.99 4.12
CA PHE A 68 1.94 -6.74 5.55
C PHE A 68 2.90 -7.47 6.49
N ALA A 69 3.63 -8.47 5.97
CA ALA A 69 4.61 -9.28 6.69
C ALA A 69 5.76 -9.69 5.76
N GLY A 70 6.25 -8.76 4.93
CA GLY A 70 7.36 -9.03 4.01
C GLY A 70 8.68 -9.29 4.75
N GLU A 71 9.57 -10.04 4.11
CA GLU A 71 10.81 -10.53 4.75
C GLU A 71 11.80 -9.40 5.07
N GLN A 72 11.88 -8.39 4.20
CA GLN A 72 12.87 -7.32 4.27
C GLN A 72 12.24 -6.02 4.73
N ARG A 73 12.86 -5.32 5.69
CA ARG A 73 12.37 -4.00 6.15
C ARG A 73 12.53 -2.89 5.11
N ARG A 74 13.48 -3.05 4.19
CA ARG A 74 13.84 -2.06 3.19
C ARG A 74 13.53 -2.58 1.80
N LEU A 75 13.12 -1.65 0.94
CA LEU A 75 13.05 -1.87 -0.49
C LEU A 75 14.41 -2.37 -0.99
N GLY A 76 14.39 -3.34 -1.90
CA GLY A 76 15.60 -3.84 -2.54
C GLY A 76 16.22 -2.83 -3.48
N LEU A 77 17.21 -3.27 -4.26
CA LEU A 77 17.90 -2.41 -5.22
C LEU A 77 16.90 -1.74 -6.17
N GLN A 78 17.02 -0.43 -6.32
CA GLN A 78 16.09 0.40 -7.08
C GLN A 78 16.84 1.52 -7.78
N ARG A 79 16.33 2.01 -8.91
CA ARG A 79 16.73 3.32 -9.43
C ARG A 79 16.24 4.45 -8.51
N GLU A 80 16.89 5.61 -8.56
CA GLU A 80 16.35 6.80 -7.91
C GLU A 80 15.05 7.23 -8.61
N GLN A 81 13.93 7.03 -7.92
CA GLN A 81 12.60 7.28 -8.45
C GLN A 81 11.77 8.13 -7.49
N PRO A 82 11.04 9.14 -7.99
CA PRO A 82 10.30 10.07 -7.12
C PRO A 82 9.31 9.41 -6.16
N TRP A 83 8.69 8.30 -6.58
CA TRP A 83 7.71 7.61 -5.74
C TRP A 83 8.34 7.00 -4.49
N VAL A 84 9.61 6.61 -4.51
CA VAL A 84 10.30 5.97 -3.37
C VAL A 84 10.32 6.93 -2.19
N HIS A 85 10.78 8.16 -2.39
CA HIS A 85 10.82 9.19 -1.34
C HIS A 85 9.43 9.74 -0.99
N THR A 86 8.50 9.69 -1.95
CA THR A 86 7.12 10.14 -1.72
C THR A 86 6.39 9.21 -0.77
N LEU A 87 6.46 7.89 -1.02
CA LEU A 87 5.74 6.87 -0.25
C LEU A 87 6.48 6.47 1.02
N LEU A 88 7.79 6.23 0.91
CA LEU A 88 8.55 5.52 1.93
C LEU A 88 9.37 6.49 2.81
N PRO A 89 9.33 6.32 4.13
CA PRO A 89 10.32 6.93 5.01
C PRO A 89 11.71 6.32 4.76
N GLU A 90 12.76 7.04 5.14
CA GLU A 90 14.15 6.71 4.85
C GLU A 90 14.56 5.29 5.28
N ASN A 91 14.05 4.79 6.40
CA ASN A 91 14.33 3.45 6.90
C ASN A 91 13.67 2.30 6.10
N HIS A 92 12.78 2.61 5.15
CA HIS A 92 12.18 1.65 4.21
C HIS A 92 12.78 1.79 2.79
N GLN A 93 13.59 2.83 2.56
CA GLN A 93 14.25 3.04 1.27
C GLN A 93 15.45 2.09 1.11
N PRO A 94 15.89 1.84 -0.14
CA PRO A 94 17.10 1.08 -0.40
C PRO A 94 18.32 1.72 0.28
N TYR A 95 19.33 0.92 0.60
CA TYR A 95 20.61 1.48 1.08
C TYR A 95 21.34 2.25 -0.01
N GLU A 96 21.21 1.79 -1.25
CA GLU A 96 21.87 2.36 -2.42
C GLU A 96 20.91 2.34 -3.60
N PHE A 97 21.01 3.38 -4.44
CA PHE A 97 20.29 3.46 -5.70
C PHE A 97 21.18 3.00 -6.86
N SER A 98 20.60 2.21 -7.76
CA SER A 98 21.26 1.76 -8.98
C SER A 98 21.11 2.78 -10.11
N MET A 99 22.11 2.86 -10.98
CA MET A 99 22.03 3.58 -12.25
C MET A 99 21.47 2.71 -13.40
N ASP A 100 21.35 1.39 -13.20
CA ASP A 100 20.85 0.46 -14.21
C ASP A 100 19.31 0.52 -14.27
N GLY A 101 18.78 0.97 -15.42
CA GLY A 101 17.35 1.16 -15.66
C GLY A 101 16.52 -0.12 -15.70
N ARG A 102 17.13 -1.30 -15.52
CA ARG A 102 16.42 -2.57 -15.35
C ARG A 102 15.89 -2.79 -13.94
N TYR A 103 16.49 -2.12 -12.94
CA TYR A 103 16.05 -2.21 -11.55
C TYR A 103 15.07 -1.11 -11.24
N GLY A 104 13.90 -1.48 -10.74
CA GLY A 104 12.85 -0.50 -10.62
C GLY A 104 11.47 -1.14 -10.57
N GLY A 105 10.83 -1.03 -9.43
CA GLY A 105 9.38 -1.05 -9.36
C GLY A 105 8.86 -1.60 -8.06
N LEU A 106 7.55 -1.47 -7.91
CA LEU A 106 6.81 -2.03 -6.80
C LEU A 106 5.53 -2.67 -7.33
N SER A 107 5.37 -3.93 -6.98
CA SER A 107 4.11 -4.67 -6.99
C SER A 107 3.76 -5.01 -5.55
N GLY A 108 2.58 -5.57 -5.32
CA GLY A 108 2.23 -5.97 -3.97
C GLY A 108 0.77 -5.90 -3.64
N GLU A 109 0.55 -6.16 -2.37
CA GLU A 109 -0.74 -6.20 -1.71
C GLU A 109 -1.49 -4.86 -1.82
N LEU A 110 -2.67 -4.84 -2.47
CA LEU A 110 -3.38 -3.59 -2.79
C LEU A 110 -3.71 -2.77 -1.55
N SER A 111 -4.17 -3.40 -0.47
CA SER A 111 -4.49 -2.66 0.76
C SER A 111 -3.25 -2.06 1.42
N VAL A 112 -2.06 -2.68 1.27
CA VAL A 112 -0.80 -2.09 1.75
C VAL A 112 -0.39 -0.92 0.85
N LEU A 113 -0.45 -1.09 -0.48
CA LEU A 113 -0.10 -0.04 -1.43
C LEU A 113 -0.99 1.20 -1.28
N ILE A 114 -2.31 1.01 -1.19
CA ILE A 114 -3.27 2.08 -0.93
C ILE A 114 -2.97 2.77 0.40
N ALA A 115 -2.59 2.02 1.43
CA ALA A 115 -2.22 2.60 2.71
C ALA A 115 -0.93 3.43 2.64
N LEU A 116 0.11 2.96 1.95
CA LEU A 116 1.36 3.72 1.75
C LEU A 116 1.11 5.05 1.03
N ILE A 117 0.27 5.03 0.00
CA ILE A 117 -0.22 6.24 -0.68
C ILE A 117 -0.97 7.15 0.30
N ALA A 118 -1.91 6.58 1.08
CA ALA A 118 -2.69 7.35 2.04
C ALA A 118 -1.81 7.98 3.13
N PHE A 119 -0.73 7.30 3.56
CA PHE A 119 0.27 7.84 4.47
C PHE A 119 1.15 8.91 3.82
N SER A 120 1.40 8.86 2.50
CA SER A 120 2.10 9.95 1.80
C SER A 120 1.26 11.19 1.58
N ILE A 121 -0.03 11.19 1.96
CA ILE A 121 -0.94 12.33 1.82
C ILE A 121 -1.45 12.74 3.20
N ARG A 122 -1.46 14.05 3.50
CA ARG A 122 -2.07 14.54 4.75
C ARG A 122 -3.58 14.24 4.79
N PRO A 123 -4.17 13.90 5.96
CA PRO A 123 -5.57 13.50 6.07
C PRO A 123 -6.56 14.42 5.35
N GLU A 124 -6.37 15.74 5.43
CA GLU A 124 -7.25 16.74 4.82
C GLU A 124 -7.25 16.73 3.28
N TRP A 125 -6.24 16.11 2.65
CA TRP A 125 -6.14 15.98 1.19
C TRP A 125 -6.34 14.55 0.70
N LEU A 126 -6.64 13.61 1.60
CA LEU A 126 -6.62 12.18 1.29
C LEU A 126 -7.53 11.80 0.13
N PHE A 127 -8.77 12.29 0.15
CA PHE A 127 -9.76 12.04 -0.90
C PHE A 127 -9.28 12.56 -2.26
N HIS A 128 -8.84 13.81 -2.31
CA HIS A 128 -8.34 14.41 -3.55
C HIS A 128 -7.08 13.70 -4.06
N GLY A 129 -6.16 13.35 -3.16
CA GLY A 129 -4.93 12.67 -3.53
C GLY A 129 -5.21 11.28 -4.11
N LEU A 130 -5.86 10.39 -3.37
CA LEU A 130 -6.09 9.02 -3.83
C LEU A 130 -6.82 8.95 -5.18
N SER A 131 -7.83 9.79 -5.40
CA SER A 131 -8.59 9.83 -6.66
C SER A 131 -7.77 10.29 -7.87
N ASN A 132 -6.67 11.02 -7.65
CA ASN A 132 -5.87 11.59 -8.74
C ASN A 132 -4.51 10.91 -8.95
N CYS A 133 -4.03 10.16 -7.95
CA CYS A 133 -2.69 9.58 -7.99
C CYS A 133 -2.62 8.20 -8.65
N MET A 134 -3.75 7.56 -8.93
CA MET A 134 -3.82 6.30 -9.66
C MET A 134 -4.47 6.54 -11.03
N ARG A 135 -3.74 6.27 -12.12
CA ARG A 135 -4.23 6.43 -13.49
C ARG A 135 -3.91 5.18 -14.29
N GLN A 136 -4.94 4.58 -14.91
CA GLN A 136 -4.79 3.38 -15.74
C GLN A 136 -4.06 2.21 -15.04
N GLY A 137 -4.27 2.05 -13.73
CA GLY A 137 -3.62 0.98 -12.95
C GLY A 137 -2.19 1.27 -12.52
N GLN A 138 -1.67 2.48 -12.79
CA GLN A 138 -0.34 2.89 -12.39
C GLN A 138 -0.37 4.12 -11.48
N TRP A 139 0.66 4.23 -10.64
CA TRP A 139 0.89 5.41 -9.85
C TRP A 139 1.34 6.60 -10.71
N GLY A 140 0.58 7.68 -10.66
CA GLY A 140 0.85 8.96 -11.32
C GLY A 140 1.52 10.02 -10.45
N GLY A 141 1.71 9.78 -9.14
CA GLY A 141 2.36 10.71 -8.23
C GLY A 141 1.47 11.81 -7.67
N HIS A 142 1.98 12.51 -6.65
CA HIS A 142 1.46 13.79 -6.15
C HIS A 142 2.59 14.66 -5.59
N GLN A 143 2.28 15.95 -5.40
CA GLN A 143 3.18 16.92 -4.76
C GLN A 143 2.71 17.36 -3.36
N HIS A 144 1.72 16.66 -2.79
CA HIS A 144 1.30 16.92 -1.41
C HIS A 144 2.42 16.63 -0.41
N ARG A 145 2.49 17.42 0.66
CA ARG A 145 3.34 17.11 1.82
C ARG A 145 2.97 15.74 2.39
N HIS A 146 3.95 14.98 2.86
CA HIS A 146 3.68 13.67 3.43
C HIS A 146 2.75 13.73 4.64
N GLY A 147 1.85 12.77 4.77
CA GLY A 147 0.93 12.62 5.89
C GLY A 147 1.37 11.58 6.92
N ARG A 148 2.63 11.12 6.85
CA ARG A 148 3.25 10.23 7.84
C ARG A 148 3.37 10.99 9.16
N ILE A 149 2.44 10.71 10.07
CA ILE A 149 2.35 11.27 11.42
C ILE A 149 2.42 10.08 12.37
N ASP A 150 3.24 10.17 13.41
CA ASP A 150 3.35 9.08 14.39
C ASP A 150 2.01 8.84 15.09
N GLY A 151 1.63 7.57 15.20
CA GLY A 151 0.36 7.15 15.76
C GLY A 151 -0.82 7.22 14.78
N ARG A 152 -0.62 7.69 13.54
CA ARG A 152 -1.69 7.68 12.53
C ARG A 152 -1.97 6.24 12.11
N GLY A 153 -3.22 5.80 12.27
CA GLY A 153 -3.72 4.51 11.81
C GLY A 153 -4.79 4.64 10.71
N MET A 154 -5.01 3.56 9.97
CA MET A 154 -6.09 3.43 9.00
C MET A 154 -6.50 1.97 8.83
N VAL A 155 -7.76 1.73 8.45
CA VAL A 155 -8.22 0.44 7.95
C VAL A 155 -8.48 0.59 6.46
N VAL A 156 -7.90 -0.31 5.67
CA VAL A 156 -8.10 -0.36 4.22
C VAL A 156 -8.82 -1.64 3.87
N LYS A 157 -10.02 -1.49 3.30
CA LYS A 157 -10.82 -2.59 2.74
C LYS A 157 -10.84 -2.44 1.23
N VAL A 158 -10.41 -3.50 0.54
CA VAL A 158 -10.46 -3.59 -0.92
C VAL A 158 -11.58 -4.53 -1.28
N TYR A 159 -12.45 -4.12 -2.19
CA TYR A 159 -13.59 -4.89 -2.66
C TYR A 159 -13.41 -5.25 -4.14
N THR A 160 -14.00 -6.37 -4.54
CA THR A 160 -14.32 -6.62 -5.95
C THR A 160 -15.43 -5.66 -6.39
N MET A 161 -15.48 -5.36 -7.68
CA MET A 161 -16.52 -4.50 -8.26
C MET A 161 -17.30 -5.31 -9.30
N PRO A 162 -18.57 -5.68 -9.04
CA PRO A 162 -19.38 -6.45 -9.98
C PRO A 162 -19.40 -5.82 -11.37
N GLY A 163 -19.13 -6.63 -12.39
CA GLY A 163 -19.04 -6.18 -13.78
C GLY A 163 -17.74 -5.43 -14.14
N MET A 164 -16.81 -5.21 -13.20
CA MET A 164 -15.55 -4.50 -13.44
C MET A 164 -14.31 -5.25 -12.95
N SER A 165 -14.39 -5.98 -11.83
CA SER A 165 -13.29 -6.77 -11.29
C SER A 165 -13.77 -7.96 -10.44
N THR A 166 -13.03 -9.04 -10.54
CA THR A 166 -13.14 -10.26 -9.72
C THR A 166 -11.95 -10.35 -8.76
N ALA A 167 -12.06 -11.23 -7.75
CA ALA A 167 -10.95 -11.47 -6.83
C ALA A 167 -9.72 -12.05 -7.53
N GLN A 168 -9.91 -12.82 -8.62
CA GLN A 168 -8.82 -13.33 -9.42
C GLN A 168 -8.10 -12.21 -10.18
N GLU A 169 -8.84 -11.32 -10.85
CA GLU A 169 -8.25 -10.18 -11.57
C GLU A 169 -7.53 -9.23 -10.62
N LEU A 170 -8.04 -9.02 -9.40
CA LEU A 170 -7.33 -8.22 -8.39
C LEU A 170 -6.01 -8.89 -7.97
N ARG A 171 -6.00 -10.22 -7.78
CA ARG A 171 -4.78 -10.97 -7.45
C ARG A 171 -3.74 -10.94 -8.58
N GLU A 172 -4.20 -11.06 -9.82
CA GLU A 172 -3.34 -10.91 -10.99
C GLU A 172 -2.80 -9.48 -11.08
N PHE A 173 -3.62 -8.47 -10.78
CA PHE A 173 -3.21 -7.08 -10.75
C PHE A 173 -2.16 -6.80 -9.66
N GLU A 174 -2.27 -7.38 -8.47
CA GLU A 174 -1.25 -7.27 -7.41
C GLU A 174 0.13 -7.72 -7.90
N ALA A 175 0.20 -8.74 -8.76
CA ALA A 175 1.43 -9.25 -9.37
C ALA A 175 1.99 -8.37 -10.50
N THR A 176 1.26 -7.37 -10.96
CA THR A 176 1.73 -6.43 -11.97
C THR A 176 2.56 -5.30 -11.38
N ARG A 177 3.36 -4.64 -12.23
CA ARG A 177 4.11 -3.45 -11.84
C ARG A 177 3.16 -2.26 -11.67
N ILE A 178 2.87 -1.91 -10.42
CA ILE A 178 1.99 -0.78 -10.07
C ILE A 178 2.78 0.53 -10.01
N PHE A 179 4.02 0.46 -9.48
CA PHE A 179 4.95 1.59 -9.48
C PHE A 179 6.06 1.33 -10.49
N PRO A 180 6.34 2.30 -11.39
CA PRO A 180 7.25 2.12 -12.52
C PRO A 180 8.70 1.92 -12.08
N ALA A 181 9.57 1.60 -13.06
CA ALA A 181 11.02 1.52 -12.94
C ALA A 181 11.75 2.83 -13.27
#